data_AF-L0JTA8-F1
#
_entry.id   AF-L0JTA8-F1
#
_cell.length_a   1.000
_cell.length_b   1.000
_cell.length_c   1.000
_cell.angle_alpha   90.00
_cell.angle_beta   90.00
_cell.angle_gamma   90.00
#
_symmetry.space_group_name_H-M   'P 1'
#
loop_
_entity.id
_entity.type
_entity.pdbx_description
1 polymer ?
#
loop_
_entity_poly.entity_id
_entity_poly.type
_entity_poly.pdbx_seq_one_letter_code
_entity_poly.pdbx_strand_id
1 'polypeptide(L)'
;MIEFSSGALPWLAAGILLLILGVLIKFRGWLFLLAGYDESSSVPDNVVQDIAGNTVLRVSIAALVVGALMSVMNPPSYLDVLVEIVIVLDVLRMIYRLNTWSPQAA
;
A
#
# COMPACT_ATOMS: atom_id res chain seq x y z
N MET A 1 -19.07 -2.39 23.83
CA MET A 1 -18.14 -1.34 23.36
C MET A 1 -16.88 -2.06 22.95
N ILE A 2 -16.46 -1.97 21.69
CA ILE A 2 -15.21 -2.60 21.25
C ILE A 2 -14.08 -1.66 21.70
N GLU A 3 -13.39 -2.02 22.79
CA GLU A 3 -12.17 -1.34 23.19
C GLU A 3 -11.04 -1.80 22.27
N PHE A 4 -10.70 -0.99 21.27
CA PHE A 4 -9.48 -1.22 20.52
C PHE A 4 -8.31 -0.84 21.42
N SER A 5 -7.32 -1.74 21.55
CA SER A 5 -6.01 -1.37 22.05
C SER A 5 -5.53 -0.13 21.30
N SER A 6 -5.00 0.87 22.01
CA SER A 6 -4.59 2.15 21.41
C SER A 6 -3.66 1.99 20.20
N GLY A 7 -2.89 0.90 20.15
CA GLY A 7 -2.05 0.54 19.00
C GLY A 7 -2.81 0.00 17.79
N ALA A 8 -3.93 -0.70 17.97
CA ALA A 8 -4.65 -1.37 16.88
C ALA A 8 -5.45 -0.40 15.99
N LEU A 9 -6.05 0.63 16.59
CA LEU A 9 -6.94 1.56 15.87
C LEU A 9 -6.23 2.30 14.72
N PRO A 10 -5.02 2.87 14.89
CA PRO A 10 -4.28 3.50 13.79
C PRO A 10 -4.03 2.55 12.61
N TRP A 11 -3.62 1.30 12.88
CA TRP A 11 -3.37 0.31 11.84
C TRP A 11 -4.63 -0.06 11.06
N LEU A 12 -5.74 -0.28 11.76
CA LEU A 12 -7.02 -0.58 11.11
C LEU A 12 -7.53 0.60 10.28
N ALA A 13 -7.50 1.82 10.83
CA ALA A 13 -7.95 3.01 10.14
C ALA A 13 -7.11 3.30 8.88
N ALA A 14 -5.78 3.25 8.99
CA ALA A 14 -4.87 3.42 7.87
C ALA A 14 -5.05 2.30 6.84
N GLY A 15 -5.18 1.05 7.29
CA GLY A 15 -5.43 -0.11 6.43
C GLY A 15 -6.73 0.03 5.63
N ILE A 16 -7.84 0.44 6.25
CA ILE A 16 -9.12 0.66 5.55
C ILE A 16 -8.97 1.79 4.51
N LEU A 17 -8.38 2.92 4.90
CA LEU A 17 -8.17 4.05 3.99
C LEU A 17 -7.33 3.64 2.78
N LEU A 18 -6.18 2.99 3.02
CA LEU A 18 -5.30 2.51 1.95
C LEU A 18 -5.97 1.44 1.11
N LEU A 19 -6.83 0.59 1.68
CA LEU A 19 -7.57 -0.40 0.91
C LEU A 19 -8.52 0.27 -0.08
N ILE A 20 -9.27 1.28 0.36
CA ILE A 20 -10.15 2.07 -0.52
C ILE A 20 -9.32 2.74 -1.63
N LEU A 21 -8.23 3.42 -1.28
CA LEU A 21 -7.36 4.08 -2.26
C LEU A 21 -6.74 3.08 -3.24
N GLY A 22 -6.24 1.96 -2.75
CA GLY A 22 -5.65 0.89 -3.56
C GLY A 22 -6.66 0.29 -4.54
N VAL A 23 -7.91 0.08 -4.12
CA VAL A 23 -9.00 -0.38 -5.00
C VAL A 23 -9.28 0.66 -6.09
N LEU A 24 -9.35 1.94 -5.75
CA LEU A 24 -9.59 3.03 -6.71
C LEU A 24 -8.45 3.16 -7.73
N ILE A 25 -7.20 3.03 -7.28
CA ILE A 25 -6.03 3.05 -8.16
C ILE A 25 -6.05 1.82 -9.08
N LYS A 26 -6.18 0.62 -8.51
CA LYS A 26 -6.04 -0.66 -9.23
C LYS A 26 -7.18 -0.92 -10.23
N PHE A 27 -8.43 -0.70 -9.81
CA PHE A 27 -9.59 -1.15 -10.58
C PHE A 27 -10.34 0.00 -11.25
N ARG A 28 -10.29 1.21 -10.68
CA ARG A 28 -10.99 2.38 -11.25
C ARG A 28 -10.07 3.30 -12.04
N GLY A 29 -8.75 3.07 -11.97
CA GLY A 29 -7.75 3.85 -12.69
C GLY A 29 -7.58 5.27 -12.17
N TRP A 30 -7.87 5.52 -10.89
CA TRP A 30 -7.73 6.86 -10.29
C TRP A 30 -6.25 7.18 -10.01
N LEU A 31 -5.49 7.39 -11.07
CA LEU A 31 -4.04 7.62 -11.02
C LEU A 31 -3.67 9.01 -10.47
N PHE A 32 -4.60 9.97 -10.49
CA PHE A 32 -4.42 11.27 -9.83
C PHE A 32 -4.21 11.17 -8.31
N LEU A 33 -4.57 10.03 -7.70
CA LEU A 33 -4.30 9.74 -6.29
C LEU A 33 -2.81 9.47 -6.03
N LEU A 34 -2.05 9.13 -7.07
CA LEU A 34 -0.60 8.94 -6.99
C LEU A 34 0.09 10.29 -7.10
N ALA A 35 0.80 10.67 -6.03
CA ALA A 35 1.60 11.88 -6.05
C ALA A 35 2.67 11.80 -7.15
N GLY A 36 2.75 12.85 -7.97
CA GLY A 36 3.73 12.93 -9.06
C GLY A 36 3.36 12.13 -10.31
N TYR A 37 2.14 11.61 -10.41
CA TYR A 37 1.64 11.05 -11.66
C TYR A 37 1.46 12.15 -12.72
N ASP A 38 1.90 11.86 -13.95
CA ASP A 38 1.76 12.71 -15.12
C ASP A 38 1.27 11.84 -16.29
N GLU A 39 0.19 12.29 -16.93
CA GLU A 39 -0.39 11.65 -18.13
C GLU A 39 0.57 11.67 -19.33
N SER A 40 1.58 12.55 -19.32
CA SER A 40 2.62 12.60 -20.35
C SER A 40 3.73 11.54 -20.18
N SER A 41 3.66 10.74 -19.12
CA SER A 41 4.58 9.64 -18.84
C SER A 41 4.65 8.62 -19.98
N SER A 42 5.84 8.10 -20.26
CA SER A 42 6.04 7.00 -21.22
C SER A 42 5.54 5.64 -20.72
N VAL A 43 5.19 5.54 -19.43
CA VAL A 43 4.70 4.30 -18.80
C VAL A 43 3.17 4.24 -18.96
N PRO A 44 2.62 3.20 -19.60
CA PRO A 44 1.18 3.04 -19.78
C PRO A 44 0.40 3.02 -18.47
N ASP A 45 -0.75 3.68 -18.43
CA ASP A 45 -1.63 3.77 -17.26
C ASP A 45 -1.95 2.43 -16.63
N ASN A 46 -2.24 1.40 -17.44
CA ASN A 46 -2.55 0.06 -16.94
C ASN A 46 -1.38 -0.57 -16.17
N VAL A 47 -0.14 -0.29 -16.57
CA VAL A 47 1.07 -0.73 -15.85
C VAL A 47 1.17 0.01 -14.52
N VAL A 48 0.92 1.32 -14.51
CA VAL A 48 0.93 2.11 -13.27
C VAL A 48 -0.16 1.64 -12.31
N GLN A 49 -1.38 1.43 -12.80
CA GLN A 49 -2.51 0.87 -12.04
C GLN A 49 -2.14 -0.48 -11.42
N ASP A 50 -1.50 -1.35 -12.20
CA ASP A 50 -1.12 -2.68 -11.76
C ASP A 50 -0.02 -2.66 -10.71
N ILE A 51 1.05 -1.90 -10.93
CA ILE A 51 2.22 -1.86 -10.05
C ILE A 51 1.89 -1.09 -8.76
N ALA A 52 1.39 0.14 -8.90
CA ALA A 52 1.11 0.99 -7.74
C ALA A 52 -0.12 0.51 -6.97
N GLY A 53 -1.22 0.18 -7.69
CA GLY A 53 -2.44 -0.32 -7.07
C GLY A 53 -2.23 -1.61 -6.29
N ASN A 54 -1.50 -2.59 -6.85
CA ASN A 54 -1.20 -3.82 -6.11
C ASN A 54 -0.28 -3.57 -4.89
N THR A 55 0.65 -2.61 -4.98
CA THR A 55 1.52 -2.27 -3.85
C THR A 55 0.68 -1.69 -2.70
N VAL A 56 -0.17 -0.70 -3.00
CA VAL A 56 -1.06 -0.09 -1.99
C VAL A 56 -2.02 -1.13 -1.39
N LEU A 57 -2.56 -2.05 -2.20
CA LEU A 57 -3.42 -3.15 -1.71
C LEU A 57 -2.67 -4.13 -0.81
N ARG A 58 -1.39 -4.43 -1.09
CA ARG A 58 -0.59 -5.30 -0.21
C ARG A 58 -0.31 -4.64 1.12
N VAL A 59 0.08 -3.37 1.10
CA VAL A 59 0.33 -2.59 2.32
C VAL A 59 -0.95 -2.46 3.15
N SER A 60 -2.11 -2.23 2.52
CA SER A 60 -3.38 -2.13 3.24
C SER A 60 -3.79 -3.44 3.89
N ILE A 61 -3.68 -4.57 3.18
CA ILE A 61 -3.94 -5.89 3.75
C ILE A 61 -2.99 -6.17 4.93
N ALA A 62 -1.70 -5.87 4.77
CA ALA A 62 -0.71 -6.04 5.84
C ALA A 62 -1.07 -5.20 7.08
N ALA A 63 -1.41 -3.92 6.89
CA ALA A 63 -1.83 -3.03 7.97
C ALA A 63 -3.08 -3.55 8.70
N LEU A 64 -4.08 -4.05 7.96
CA LEU A 64 -5.28 -4.65 8.55
C LEU A 64 -4.96 -5.91 9.36
N VAL A 65 -4.07 -6.77 8.86
CA VAL A 65 -3.63 -7.97 9.58
C VAL A 65 -2.90 -7.58 10.87
N VAL A 66 -2.00 -6.60 10.82
CA VAL A 66 -1.29 -6.10 12.01
C VAL A 66 -2.26 -5.52 13.04
N GLY A 67 -3.19 -4.67 12.61
CA GLY A 67 -4.22 -4.10 13.48
C GLY A 67 -5.14 -5.15 14.10
N ALA A 68 -5.52 -6.18 13.33
CA ALA A 68 -6.31 -7.31 13.84
C ALA A 68 -5.52 -8.13 14.87
N LEU A 69 -4.23 -8.40 14.63
CA LEU A 69 -3.36 -9.08 15.59
C LEU A 69 -3.22 -8.26 16.87
N MET A 70 -2.94 -6.96 16.80
CA MET A 70 -2.87 -6.09 17.97
C MET A 70 -4.17 -5.99 18.77
N SER A 71 -5.30 -6.28 18.14
CA SER A 71 -6.61 -6.28 18.82
C SER A 71 -6.81 -7.53 19.67
N VAL A 72 -6.12 -8.63 19.38
CA VAL A 72 -6.30 -9.92 20.06
C VAL A 72 -5.07 -10.37 20.86
N MET A 73 -3.91 -9.80 20.60
CA MET A 73 -2.66 -10.09 21.29
C MET A 73 -1.79 -8.85 21.45
N ASN A 74 -0.79 -8.93 22.34
CA ASN A 74 0.23 -7.90 22.52
C ASN A 74 1.51 -8.31 21.78
N PRO A 75 1.70 -7.88 20.52
CA PRO A 75 2.91 -8.19 19.77
C PRO A 75 4.18 -7.59 20.41
N PRO A 76 5.36 -8.18 20.15
CA PRO A 76 6.63 -7.56 20.50
C PRO A 76 6.79 -6.16 19.89
N SER A 77 7.38 -5.23 20.65
CA SER A 77 7.52 -3.82 20.24
C SER A 77 8.34 -3.59 18.97
N TYR A 78 9.22 -4.52 18.60
CA TYR A 78 10.00 -4.42 17.36
C TYR A 78 9.17 -4.70 16.09
N LEU A 79 7.96 -5.26 16.21
CA LEU A 79 7.14 -5.58 15.04
C LEU A 79 6.66 -4.32 14.31
N ASP A 80 6.38 -3.23 15.03
CA ASP A 80 5.96 -1.96 14.42
C ASP A 80 7.04 -1.44 13.47
N VAL A 81 8.28 -1.38 13.96
CA VAL A 81 9.46 -0.95 13.21
C VAL A 81 9.72 -1.89 12.03
N LEU A 82 9.57 -3.21 12.22
CA LEU A 82 9.78 -4.18 11.16
C LEU A 82 8.77 -3.98 10.02
N VAL A 83 7.48 -3.80 10.35
CA VAL A 83 6.42 -3.57 9.37
C VAL A 83 6.67 -2.26 8.63
N GLU A 84 7.07 -1.20 9.32
CA GLU A 84 7.43 0.08 8.70
C GLU A 84 8.57 -0.07 7.69
N ILE A 85 9.65 -0.79 8.04
CA ILE A 85 10.76 -1.08 7.13
C ILE A 85 10.27 -1.84 5.89
N VAL A 86 9.42 -2.84 6.07
CA VAL A 86 8.87 -3.62 4.95
C VAL A 86 8.01 -2.75 4.03
N ILE A 87 7.19 -1.86 4.58
CA ILE A 87 6.38 -0.91 3.79
C ILE A 87 7.29 0.01 2.98
N VAL A 88 8.33 0.58 3.59
CA VAL A 88 9.31 1.43 2.88
C VAL A 88 9.97 0.67 1.74
N LEU A 89 10.39 -0.57 1.97
CA LEU A 89 10.99 -1.42 0.93
C LEU A 89 10.01 -1.73 -0.20
N ASP A 90 8.73 -1.98 0.09
CA ASP A 90 7.73 -2.26 -0.93
C ASP A 90 7.44 -1.01 -1.78
N VAL A 91 7.40 0.18 -1.16
CA VAL A 91 7.27 1.47 -1.87
C VAL A 91 8.50 1.76 -2.72
N LEU A 92 9.72 1.57 -2.20
CA LEU A 92 10.95 1.73 -2.97
C LEU A 92 11.00 0.77 -4.16
N ARG A 93 10.57 -0.48 -3.96
CA ARG A 93 10.45 -1.47 -5.03
C ARG A 93 9.42 -1.05 -6.09
N MET A 94 8.30 -0.47 -5.69
CA MET A 94 7.28 0.07 -6.60
C MET A 94 7.86 1.19 -7.45
N ILE A 95 8.52 2.18 -6.83
CA ILE A 95 9.17 3.29 -7.52
C ILE A 95 10.23 2.77 -8.50
N TYR A 96 11.10 1.87 -8.04
CA TYR A 96 12.11 1.25 -8.88
C TYR A 96 11.50 0.57 -10.10
N ARG A 97 10.45 -0.24 -9.92
CA ARG A 97 9.78 -0.94 -11.02
C ARG A 97 9.16 -0.01 -12.05
N LEU A 98 8.57 1.09 -11.62
CA LEU A 98 8.00 2.10 -12.53
C LEU A 98 9.12 2.83 -13.28
N ASN A 99 10.20 3.20 -12.59
CA ASN A 99 11.31 3.94 -13.20
C ASN A 99 12.14 3.10 -14.18
N THR A 100 12.26 1.79 -13.91
CA THR A 100 12.97 0.85 -14.81
C THR A 100 12.01 0.12 -15.73
N TRP A 101 10.78 0.59 -15.89
CA TRP A 101 9.84 -0.05 -16.80
C TRP A 101 10.35 0.13 -18.24
N SER A 102 10.57 -0.98 -18.91
CA SER A 102 10.80 -1.03 -20.35
C SER A 102 9.60 -1.72 -21.00
N PRO A 103 9.05 -1.19 -22.11
CA PRO A 103 8.10 -1.95 -22.91
C PRO A 103 8.77 -3.28 -23.24
N GLN A 104 8.20 -4.42 -22.81
CA GLN A 104 8.65 -5.68 -23.36
C GLN A 104 8.39 -5.61 -24.86
N ALA A 105 9.45 -5.72 -25.67
CA ALA A 105 9.31 -5.85 -27.12
C ALA A 105 8.44 -7.10 -27.36
N ALA A 106 7.21 -6.87 -27.81
CA ALA A 106 6.30 -7.90 -28.27
C ALA A 106 6.80 -8.49 -29.59
#